data_AF-A0AAI8YFG1-F1
#
_entry.id   AF-A0AAI8YFG1-F1
#
_cell.length_a   1.000
_cell.length_b   1.000
_cell.length_c   1.000
_cell.angle_alpha   90.00
_cell.angle_beta   90.00
_cell.angle_gamma   90.00
#
_symmetry.space_group_name_H-M   'P 1'
#
loop_
_entity.id
_entity.type
_entity.pdbx_description
1 polymer ?
#
loop_
_entity_poly.entity_id
_entity_poly.type
_entity_poly.pdbx_seq_one_letter_code
_entity_poly.pdbx_strand_id
1 'polypeptide(L)'
;MVEHHPVHNSEVYLLGLSPRPTVPPPSPPSPLTPTAVEPSTPIEQLCLDDVEDPENVPEASTRPEASTLAKQRITGAVHVLNTEATALRSLTHVYKTDTIAADGFNAAVEVIVRQSGDRGKLVIIGVGKSGHIGKKLVATFNSLGLHATFLHPTEALHGDLGKIRKHDVVLFITFSGMTPELLALLPHIDPALPTIVLTSHAQPLGCELIRQRPTAILLPAPIHEPETVSFGVSAPTTSTTVALALGDALAVVVSQELHPSVSSVFSQNHPGGAIGASFSKPSKIGHLAVPLCEIPVCATSLDGVLCAEILKTGYESPSGWVRVSDSLASPGRIRRLDAAELTRAASDVADFLVERSEWISIDTHTRISQAAGWIRDPFMSLPGYGETIYNEDSVLAVMENGEVVGVLEARQVLGWLE
;
A
#
# COMPACT_ATOMS: atom_id res chain seq x y z
N MET A 1 50.69 -20.90 14.14
CA MET A 1 49.61 -20.34 14.99
C MET A 1 48.39 -20.24 14.11
N VAL A 2 47.52 -21.24 14.18
CA VAL A 2 46.27 -21.33 13.42
C VAL A 2 45.18 -21.56 14.46
N GLU A 3 44.37 -20.54 14.70
CA GLU A 3 43.24 -20.60 15.65
C GLU A 3 42.06 -21.31 14.98
N HIS A 4 41.78 -22.53 15.43
CA HIS A 4 40.53 -23.23 15.13
C HIS A 4 39.39 -22.61 15.93
N HIS A 5 38.45 -21.95 15.25
CA HIS A 5 37.14 -21.64 15.80
C HIS A 5 36.20 -22.84 15.56
N PRO A 6 35.49 -23.37 16.58
CA PRO A 6 34.49 -24.39 16.37
C PRO A 6 33.20 -23.78 15.85
N VAL A 7 32.76 -24.26 14.68
CA VAL A 7 31.44 -23.97 14.12
C VAL A 7 30.42 -24.81 14.90
N HIS A 8 29.46 -24.16 15.56
CA HIS A 8 28.37 -24.83 16.28
C HIS A 8 27.17 -24.99 15.34
N ASN A 9 27.04 -26.18 14.73
CA ASN A 9 25.84 -26.61 14.04
C ASN A 9 25.65 -28.10 14.29
N SER A 10 24.80 -28.42 15.26
CA SER A 10 24.20 -29.73 15.45
C SER A 10 22.91 -29.55 16.25
N GLU A 11 21.77 -29.64 15.57
CA GLU A 11 20.51 -29.93 16.24
C GLU A 11 20.60 -31.34 16.82
N VAL A 12 20.36 -31.45 18.13
CA VAL A 12 20.31 -32.73 18.84
C VAL A 12 18.85 -33.20 18.84
N TYR A 13 18.55 -34.27 18.11
CA TYR A 13 17.26 -34.94 18.19
C TYR A 13 17.21 -35.80 19.46
N LEU A 14 16.59 -35.28 20.52
CA LEU A 14 16.25 -36.06 21.72
C LEU A 14 15.00 -36.89 21.45
N LEU A 15 15.19 -38.14 21.03
CA LEU A 15 14.12 -39.14 20.92
C LEU A 15 13.63 -39.52 22.34
N GLY A 16 12.41 -39.10 22.71
CA GLY A 16 11.74 -39.60 23.93
C GLY A 16 10.90 -38.62 24.74
N LEU A 17 10.72 -37.36 24.31
CA LEU A 17 9.85 -36.41 25.01
C LEU A 17 8.53 -36.19 24.26
N SER A 18 7.41 -36.36 24.96
CA SER A 18 6.06 -36.06 24.47
C SER A 18 5.97 -34.60 24.01
N PRO A 19 5.27 -34.30 22.90
CA PRO A 19 5.21 -32.95 22.36
C PRO A 19 4.50 -32.02 23.34
N ARG A 20 5.23 -31.04 23.89
CA ARG A 20 4.61 -29.85 24.49
C ARG A 20 3.99 -29.03 23.35
N PRO A 21 2.83 -28.38 23.56
CA PRO A 21 2.32 -27.41 22.60
C PRO A 21 3.37 -26.31 22.42
N THR A 22 4.01 -26.28 21.26
CA THR A 22 4.91 -25.19 20.87
C THR A 22 4.04 -23.99 20.53
N VAL A 23 3.94 -23.04 21.46
CA VAL A 23 3.45 -21.70 21.14
C VAL A 23 4.52 -21.08 20.23
N PRO A 24 4.21 -20.71 18.97
CA PRO A 24 5.16 -20.03 18.13
C PRO A 24 5.59 -18.72 18.81
N PRO A 25 6.86 -18.30 18.67
CA PRO A 25 7.30 -17.02 19.23
C PRO A 25 6.40 -15.90 18.70
N PRO A 26 6.05 -14.90 19.53
CA PRO A 26 5.25 -13.77 19.08
C PRO A 26 5.95 -13.08 17.92
N SER A 27 5.19 -12.71 16.90
CA SER A 27 5.71 -11.99 15.75
C SER A 27 6.39 -10.69 16.22
N PRO A 28 7.48 -10.26 15.56
CA PRO A 28 8.08 -8.95 15.85
C PRO A 28 7.01 -7.86 15.72
N PRO A 29 7.02 -6.84 16.60
CA PRO A 29 6.02 -5.78 16.55
C PRO A 29 6.03 -5.14 15.17
N SER A 30 4.88 -5.15 14.49
CA SER A 30 4.68 -4.33 13.31
C SER A 30 4.82 -2.86 13.75
N PRO A 31 5.47 -1.99 12.96
CA PRO A 31 5.47 -0.56 13.27
C PRO A 31 4.01 -0.10 13.40
N LEU A 32 3.74 0.71 14.42
CA LEU A 32 2.44 1.31 14.63
C LEU A 32 2.09 2.11 13.37
N THR A 33 1.00 1.74 12.69
CA THR A 33 0.34 2.66 11.77
C THR A 33 0.00 3.90 12.59
N PRO A 34 0.50 5.10 12.25
CA PRO A 34 0.15 6.29 13.01
C PRO A 34 -1.37 6.45 12.97
N THR A 35 -1.99 6.41 14.16
CA THR A 35 -3.38 6.80 14.36
C THR A 35 -3.54 8.24 13.87
N ALA A 36 -4.46 8.45 12.93
CA ALA A 36 -4.79 9.75 12.37
C ALA A 36 -5.36 10.67 13.46
N VAL A 37 -4.49 11.40 14.19
CA VAL A 37 -4.91 12.43 15.15
C VAL A 37 -4.10 13.72 15.00
N GLU A 38 -3.11 13.79 14.11
CA GLU A 38 -2.55 15.10 13.73
C GLU A 38 -2.95 15.44 12.30
N PRO A 39 -3.68 16.54 12.07
CA PRO A 39 -3.94 17.00 10.71
C PRO A 39 -2.58 17.34 10.10
N SER A 40 -2.15 16.53 9.14
CA SER A 40 -1.03 16.87 8.28
C SER A 40 -1.33 18.22 7.65
N THR A 41 -0.44 19.19 7.83
CA THR A 41 -0.57 20.48 7.15
C THR A 41 -0.70 20.23 5.64
N PRO A 42 -1.68 20.84 4.96
CA PRO A 42 -1.80 20.74 3.50
C PRO A 42 -0.48 21.14 2.86
N ILE A 43 -0.09 20.44 1.79
CA ILE A 43 1.20 20.64 1.09
C ILE A 43 1.40 22.10 0.63
N GLU A 44 0.30 22.84 0.49
CA GLU A 44 0.21 24.24 0.07
C GLU A 44 0.56 25.25 1.18
N GLN A 45 0.62 24.83 2.46
CA GLN A 45 1.04 25.68 3.58
C GLN A 45 2.53 25.58 3.92
N LEU A 46 3.28 24.74 3.19
CA LEU A 46 4.74 24.75 3.23
C LEU A 46 5.25 25.86 2.29
N CYS A 47 5.00 27.13 2.65
CA CYS A 47 5.60 28.27 1.96
C CYS A 47 7.12 28.15 2.06
N LEU A 48 7.78 28.03 0.91
CA LEU A 48 9.24 27.90 0.77
C LEU A 48 9.99 29.25 0.81
N ASP A 49 9.34 30.30 1.29
CA ASP A 49 9.86 31.67 1.25
C ASP A 49 9.87 32.32 2.64
N ASP A 50 10.67 31.80 3.57
CA ASP A 50 11.10 32.55 4.76
C ASP A 50 12.63 32.57 4.79
N VAL A 51 13.22 33.46 3.99
CA VAL A 51 14.58 33.97 4.23
C VAL A 51 14.43 35.10 5.24
N GLU A 52 14.48 34.77 6.53
CA GLU A 52 14.52 35.81 7.58
C GLU A 52 15.85 36.59 7.50
N ASP A 53 15.73 37.91 7.42
CA ASP A 53 16.78 38.93 7.48
C ASP A 53 17.70 38.75 8.72
N PRO A 54 19.03 38.88 8.62
CA PRO A 54 19.96 38.50 9.69
C PRO A 54 20.16 39.53 10.82
N GLU A 55 19.27 40.52 11.00
CA GLU A 55 19.50 41.64 11.94
C GLU A 55 18.49 41.72 13.09
N ASN A 56 18.39 40.68 13.94
CA ASN A 56 18.20 40.84 15.40
C ASN A 56 18.08 39.49 16.13
N VAL A 57 19.13 39.08 16.84
CA VAL A 57 19.01 38.08 17.93
C VAL A 57 19.83 38.56 19.13
N PRO A 58 19.26 38.64 20.34
CA PRO A 58 20.00 39.05 21.54
C PRO A 58 21.01 37.97 21.95
N GLU A 59 22.19 38.42 22.37
CA GLU A 59 23.27 37.56 22.87
C GLU A 59 22.85 36.74 24.10
N ALA A 60 22.93 35.41 23.99
CA ALA A 60 22.95 34.51 25.13
C ALA A 60 23.89 33.30 24.91
N SER A 61 24.93 33.29 25.74
CA SER A 61 25.67 32.15 26.31
C SER A 61 26.14 30.99 25.40
N THR A 62 27.45 31.02 25.12
CA THR A 62 28.38 29.87 25.07
C THR A 62 27.79 28.48 24.80
N ARG A 63 27.52 28.16 23.52
CA ARG A 63 27.76 26.84 22.86
C ARG A 63 27.64 26.97 21.30
N PRO A 64 28.55 27.70 20.61
CA PRO A 64 28.40 27.97 19.17
C PRO A 64 28.61 26.74 18.27
N GLU A 65 29.53 25.83 18.64
CA GLU A 65 29.94 24.71 17.79
C GLU A 65 28.92 23.57 17.74
N ALA A 66 28.27 23.26 18.87
CA ALA A 66 27.28 22.18 18.94
C ALA A 66 26.01 22.48 18.12
N SER A 67 25.58 23.75 18.10
CA SER A 67 24.47 24.23 17.27
C SER A 67 24.81 24.19 15.77
N THR A 68 26.05 24.55 15.42
CA THR A 68 26.53 24.55 14.02
C THR A 68 26.65 23.13 13.45
N LEU A 69 27.20 22.19 14.22
CA LEU A 69 27.29 20.78 13.83
C LEU A 69 25.91 20.12 13.71
N ALA A 70 24.97 20.45 14.60
CA ALA A 70 23.60 19.95 14.49
C ALA A 70 22.92 20.44 13.20
N LYS A 71 23.06 21.73 12.86
CA LYS A 71 22.56 22.28 11.60
C LYS A 71 23.18 21.59 10.39
N GLN A 72 24.50 21.41 10.36
CA GLN A 72 25.19 20.71 9.26
C GLN A 72 24.71 19.26 9.07
N ARG A 73 24.47 18.53 10.16
CA ARG A 73 23.93 17.15 10.09
C ARG A 73 22.56 17.11 9.45
N ILE A 74 21.67 18.02 9.85
CA ILE A 74 20.32 18.12 9.28
C ILE A 74 20.39 18.52 7.81
N THR A 75 21.21 19.51 7.45
CA THR A 75 21.42 19.90 6.05
C THR A 75 21.88 18.72 5.19
N GLY A 76 22.84 17.92 5.67
CA GLY A 76 23.30 16.72 4.96
C GLY A 76 22.20 15.66 4.79
N ALA A 77 21.42 15.40 5.84
CA ALA A 77 20.31 14.44 5.77
C ALA A 77 19.21 14.91 4.80
N VAL A 78 18.82 16.18 4.87
CA VAL A 78 17.83 16.80 3.97
C VAL A 78 18.31 16.76 2.52
N HIS A 79 19.60 16.99 2.27
CA HIS A 79 20.19 16.89 0.94
C HIS A 79 20.03 15.48 0.33
N VAL A 80 20.34 14.43 1.10
CA VAL A 80 20.14 13.04 0.65
C VAL A 80 18.66 12.77 0.34
N LEU A 81 17.75 13.12 1.27
CA LEU A 81 16.31 12.91 1.09
C LEU A 81 15.75 13.64 -0.14
N ASN A 82 16.15 14.89 -0.36
CA ASN A 82 15.73 15.68 -1.52
C ASN A 82 16.29 15.11 -2.83
N THR A 83 17.52 14.62 -2.82
CA THR A 83 18.15 13.99 -3.99
C THR A 83 17.38 12.72 -4.38
N GLU A 84 17.04 11.87 -3.39
CA GLU A 84 16.24 10.67 -3.64
C GLU A 84 14.82 10.99 -4.12
N ALA A 85 14.15 11.97 -3.50
CA ALA A 85 12.83 12.42 -3.93
C ALA A 85 12.85 12.96 -5.38
N THR A 86 13.88 13.72 -5.74
CA THR A 86 14.07 14.27 -7.10
C THR A 86 14.31 13.16 -8.11
N ALA A 87 15.06 12.12 -7.75
CA ALA A 87 15.26 10.96 -8.61
C ALA A 87 13.95 10.22 -8.88
N LEU A 88 13.09 10.03 -7.87
CA LEU A 88 11.78 9.40 -8.05
C LEU A 88 10.82 10.24 -8.91
N ARG A 89 10.84 11.57 -8.75
CA ARG A 89 10.09 12.49 -9.63
C ARG A 89 10.57 12.39 -11.08
N SER A 90 11.89 12.32 -11.29
CA SER A 90 12.49 12.16 -12.62
C SER A 90 12.13 10.81 -13.24
N LEU A 91 12.18 9.72 -12.46
CA LEU A 91 11.77 8.40 -12.89
C LEU A 91 10.29 8.38 -13.31
N THR A 92 9.41 9.02 -12.54
CA THR A 92 7.99 9.16 -12.89
C THR A 92 7.82 9.86 -14.24
N HIS A 93 8.62 10.89 -14.52
CA HIS A 93 8.59 11.58 -15.80
C HIS A 93 9.05 10.66 -16.95
N VAL A 94 10.11 9.87 -16.75
CA VAL A 94 10.59 8.89 -17.73
C VAL A 94 9.47 7.93 -18.13
N TYR A 95 8.79 7.28 -17.17
CA TYR A 95 7.72 6.33 -17.48
C TYR A 95 6.44 6.97 -18.08
N LYS A 96 6.29 8.30 -17.97
CA LYS A 96 5.19 9.04 -18.60
C LYS A 96 5.49 9.51 -20.02
N THR A 97 6.77 9.65 -20.39
CA THR A 97 7.17 10.36 -21.62
C THR A 97 8.04 9.54 -22.56
N ASP A 98 8.80 8.57 -22.02
CA ASP A 98 9.65 7.69 -22.80
C ASP A 98 8.90 6.41 -23.17
N THR A 99 8.71 6.17 -24.46
CA THR A 99 7.99 5.00 -24.97
C THR A 99 8.74 3.70 -24.70
N ILE A 100 10.08 3.70 -24.67
CA ILE A 100 10.87 2.50 -24.37
C ILE A 100 10.67 2.08 -22.92
N ALA A 101 10.61 3.04 -22.00
CA ALA A 101 10.30 2.76 -20.60
C ALA A 101 8.88 2.23 -20.43
N ALA A 102 7.89 2.88 -21.06
CA ALA A 102 6.49 2.46 -20.99
C ALA A 102 6.26 1.06 -21.60
N ASP A 103 6.78 0.81 -22.81
CA ASP A 103 6.65 -0.47 -23.51
C ASP A 103 7.39 -1.58 -22.75
N GLY A 104 8.58 -1.28 -22.22
CA GLY A 104 9.34 -2.20 -21.38
C GLY A 104 8.58 -2.59 -20.10
N PHE A 105 7.91 -1.62 -19.44
CA PHE A 105 7.07 -1.89 -18.28
C PHE A 105 5.91 -2.82 -18.63
N ASN A 106 5.16 -2.50 -19.67
CA ASN A 106 4.01 -3.31 -20.11
C ASN A 106 4.45 -4.73 -20.49
N ALA A 107 5.54 -4.88 -21.25
CA ALA A 107 6.08 -6.18 -21.62
C ALA A 107 6.54 -6.99 -20.39
N ALA A 108 7.13 -6.32 -19.39
CA ALA A 108 7.53 -6.96 -18.14
C ALA A 108 6.31 -7.46 -17.36
N VAL A 109 5.25 -6.66 -17.26
CA VAL A 109 3.98 -7.07 -16.62
C VAL A 109 3.38 -8.27 -17.34
N GLU A 110 3.18 -8.15 -18.67
CA GLU A 110 2.57 -9.20 -19.50
C GLU A 110 3.30 -10.53 -19.36
N VAL A 111 4.63 -10.51 -19.40
CA VAL A 111 5.40 -11.76 -19.35
C VAL A 111 5.39 -12.42 -17.98
N ILE A 112 5.35 -11.64 -16.89
CA ILE A 112 5.22 -12.17 -15.53
C ILE A 112 3.83 -12.76 -15.32
N VAL A 113 2.78 -12.06 -15.75
CA VAL A 113 1.39 -12.53 -15.67
C VAL A 113 1.21 -13.84 -16.43
N ARG A 114 1.67 -13.87 -17.69
CA ARG A 114 1.58 -15.07 -18.55
C ARG A 114 2.28 -16.27 -17.92
N GLN A 115 3.52 -16.11 -17.47
CA GLN A 115 4.29 -17.22 -16.89
C GLN A 115 3.75 -17.67 -15.53
N SER A 116 3.14 -16.77 -14.76
CA SER A 116 2.47 -17.14 -13.51
C SER A 116 1.30 -18.10 -13.76
N GLY A 117 0.55 -17.94 -14.86
CA GLY A 117 -0.47 -18.89 -15.31
C GLY A 117 0.08 -20.30 -15.61
N ASP A 118 1.31 -20.38 -16.11
CA ASP A 118 2.05 -21.62 -16.38
C ASP A 118 2.77 -22.18 -15.13
N ARG A 119 2.44 -21.66 -13.94
CA ARG A 119 3.08 -22.00 -12.65
C ARG A 119 4.58 -21.70 -12.61
N GLY A 120 5.02 -20.74 -13.42
CA GLY A 120 6.33 -20.12 -13.35
C GLY A 120 6.50 -19.27 -12.10
N LYS A 121 7.76 -18.97 -11.74
CA LYS A 121 8.08 -17.99 -10.70
C LYS A 121 9.01 -16.91 -11.24
N LEU A 122 9.05 -15.78 -10.54
CA LEU A 122 10.02 -14.73 -10.79
C LEU A 122 11.33 -15.04 -10.05
N VAL A 123 12.43 -15.20 -10.79
CA VAL A 123 13.78 -15.39 -10.24
C VAL A 123 14.53 -14.07 -10.29
N ILE A 124 14.74 -13.45 -9.12
CA ILE A 124 15.41 -12.15 -9.01
C ILE A 124 16.90 -12.37 -8.73
N ILE A 125 17.76 -11.73 -9.53
CA ILE A 125 19.21 -11.89 -9.52
C ILE A 125 19.89 -10.52 -9.41
N GLY A 126 20.81 -10.39 -8.45
CA GLY A 126 21.62 -9.19 -8.28
C GLY A 126 22.76 -9.41 -7.29
N VAL A 127 23.76 -8.54 -7.31
CA VAL A 127 24.90 -8.55 -6.37
C VAL A 127 24.91 -7.32 -5.48
N GLY A 128 25.56 -7.41 -4.32
CA GLY A 128 25.75 -6.28 -3.42
C GLY A 128 24.43 -5.59 -3.04
N LYS A 129 24.40 -4.26 -3.13
CA LYS A 129 23.19 -3.47 -2.80
C LYS A 129 22.01 -3.78 -3.72
N SER A 130 22.24 -3.99 -5.01
CA SER A 130 21.20 -4.46 -5.94
C SER A 130 20.65 -5.84 -5.55
N GLY A 131 21.50 -6.72 -5.02
CA GLY A 131 21.07 -8.01 -4.45
C GLY A 131 20.19 -7.85 -3.21
N HIS A 132 20.47 -6.88 -2.33
CA HIS A 132 19.59 -6.56 -1.19
C HIS A 132 18.23 -6.02 -1.63
N ILE A 133 18.20 -5.14 -2.64
CA ILE A 133 16.94 -4.71 -3.27
C ILE A 133 16.19 -5.91 -3.84
N GLY A 134 16.88 -6.81 -4.54
CA GLY A 134 16.29 -8.04 -5.04
C GLY A 134 15.65 -8.91 -3.96
N LYS A 135 16.30 -9.07 -2.81
CA LYS A 135 15.74 -9.81 -1.66
C LYS A 135 14.49 -9.14 -1.08
N LYS A 136 14.48 -7.80 -0.96
CA LYS A 136 13.27 -7.06 -0.55
C LYS A 136 12.15 -7.28 -1.56
N LEU A 137 12.45 -7.13 -2.86
CA LEU A 137 11.46 -7.34 -3.91
C LEU A 137 10.90 -8.75 -3.91
N VAL A 138 11.71 -9.79 -3.67
CA VAL A 138 11.20 -11.16 -3.48
C VAL A 138 10.16 -11.22 -2.36
N ALA A 139 10.40 -10.56 -1.22
CA ALA A 139 9.40 -10.49 -0.16
C ALA A 139 8.13 -9.76 -0.63
N THR A 140 8.26 -8.64 -1.35
CA THR A 140 7.13 -7.87 -1.88
C THR A 140 6.30 -8.65 -2.90
N PHE A 141 6.92 -9.31 -3.88
CA PHE A 141 6.21 -10.15 -4.85
C PHE A 141 5.45 -11.28 -4.14
N ASN A 142 6.11 -12.03 -3.25
CA ASN A 142 5.45 -13.10 -2.50
C ASN A 142 4.30 -12.57 -1.61
N SER A 143 4.48 -11.41 -0.97
CA SER A 143 3.43 -10.78 -0.16
C SER A 143 2.18 -10.41 -0.96
N LEU A 144 2.36 -10.16 -2.27
CA LEU A 144 1.32 -9.75 -3.21
C LEU A 144 0.81 -10.90 -4.10
N GLY A 145 1.10 -12.16 -3.73
CA GLY A 145 0.57 -13.36 -4.39
C GLY A 145 1.40 -13.90 -5.55
N LEU A 146 2.57 -13.33 -5.79
CA LEU A 146 3.49 -13.74 -6.84
C LEU A 146 4.62 -14.58 -6.30
N HIS A 147 4.73 -15.82 -6.78
CA HIS A 147 5.88 -16.66 -6.45
C HIS A 147 7.18 -16.03 -6.97
N ALA A 148 8.05 -15.63 -6.06
CA ALA A 148 9.35 -15.08 -6.36
C ALA A 148 10.45 -15.72 -5.51
N THR A 149 11.65 -15.85 -6.07
CA THR A 149 12.83 -16.34 -5.34
C THR A 149 14.07 -15.54 -5.70
N PHE A 150 15.01 -15.45 -4.76
CA PHE A 150 16.29 -14.78 -4.98
C PHE A 150 17.35 -15.80 -5.36
N LEU A 151 18.12 -15.50 -6.40
CA LEU A 151 19.27 -16.29 -6.82
C LEU A 151 20.51 -15.40 -6.83
N HIS A 152 21.48 -15.70 -5.96
CA HIS A 152 22.78 -15.01 -6.00
C HIS A 152 23.59 -15.54 -7.18
N PRO A 153 24.16 -14.69 -8.05
CA PRO A 153 24.79 -15.15 -9.29
C PRO A 153 26.03 -16.01 -9.06
N THR A 154 26.84 -15.71 -8.04
CA THR A 154 27.99 -16.56 -7.67
C THR A 154 27.53 -17.96 -7.24
N GLU A 155 26.51 -18.06 -6.39
CA GLU A 155 25.99 -19.36 -5.94
C GLU A 155 25.36 -20.13 -7.10
N ALA A 156 24.73 -19.42 -8.05
CA ALA A 156 24.16 -20.03 -9.25
C ALA A 156 25.24 -20.79 -10.04
N LEU A 157 26.41 -20.16 -10.24
CA LEU A 157 27.57 -20.77 -10.90
C LEU A 157 28.17 -21.95 -10.11
N HIS A 158 27.82 -22.10 -8.83
CA HIS A 158 28.28 -23.17 -7.94
C HIS A 158 27.20 -24.18 -7.56
N GLY A 159 26.07 -24.24 -8.29
CA GLY A 159 25.07 -25.31 -8.18
C GLY A 159 23.63 -24.82 -8.01
N ASP A 160 23.43 -23.56 -7.63
CA ASP A 160 22.09 -23.01 -7.41
C ASP A 160 21.35 -22.67 -8.71
N LEU A 161 21.98 -22.81 -9.88
CA LEU A 161 21.32 -22.66 -11.19
C LEU A 161 20.08 -23.56 -11.30
N GLY A 162 20.09 -24.70 -10.61
CA GLY A 162 18.94 -25.60 -10.50
C GLY A 162 17.70 -24.98 -9.86
N LYS A 163 17.75 -23.75 -9.34
CA LYS A 163 16.56 -23.00 -8.91
C LYS A 163 15.73 -22.47 -10.09
N ILE A 164 16.34 -22.30 -11.26
CA ILE A 164 15.66 -21.85 -12.48
C ILE A 164 14.95 -23.04 -13.14
N ARG A 165 13.71 -22.81 -13.59
CA ARG A 165 12.81 -23.77 -14.25
C ARG A 165 12.26 -23.21 -15.57
N LYS A 166 11.70 -24.09 -16.40
CA LYS A 166 11.28 -23.83 -17.78
C LYS A 166 10.25 -22.69 -17.95
N HIS A 167 9.42 -22.45 -16.94
CA HIS A 167 8.37 -21.42 -16.97
C HIS A 167 8.74 -20.17 -16.17
N ASP A 168 9.98 -20.07 -15.69
CA ASP A 168 10.38 -18.94 -14.87
C ASP A 168 10.59 -17.67 -15.70
N VAL A 169 10.46 -16.52 -15.03
CA VAL A 169 10.93 -15.23 -15.54
C VAL A 169 12.17 -14.84 -14.76
N VAL A 170 13.23 -14.41 -15.45
CA VAL A 170 14.45 -13.94 -14.79
C VAL A 170 14.43 -12.41 -14.75
N LEU A 171 14.61 -11.83 -13.56
CA LEU A 171 14.78 -10.40 -13.36
C LEU A 171 16.20 -10.11 -12.85
N PHE A 172 17.01 -9.49 -13.70
CA PHE A 172 18.31 -8.96 -13.31
C PHE A 172 18.18 -7.54 -12.76
N ILE A 173 18.83 -7.26 -11.64
CA ILE A 173 18.96 -5.91 -11.07
C ILE A 173 20.43 -5.51 -11.12
N THR A 174 20.76 -4.52 -11.96
CA THR A 174 22.13 -4.03 -12.13
C THR A 174 22.15 -2.55 -12.50
N PHE A 175 22.82 -1.72 -11.71
CA PHE A 175 22.93 -0.30 -12.06
C PHE A 175 23.74 -0.08 -13.35
N SER A 176 24.92 -0.71 -13.46
CA SER A 176 25.85 -0.47 -14.57
C SER A 176 25.57 -1.29 -15.84
N GLY A 177 24.82 -2.39 -15.75
CA GLY A 177 24.64 -3.33 -16.85
C GLY A 177 25.90 -4.12 -17.24
N MET A 178 27.01 -3.96 -16.49
CA MET A 178 28.31 -4.57 -16.76
C MET A 178 28.85 -5.40 -15.58
N THR A 179 27.98 -5.80 -14.65
CA THR A 179 28.36 -6.57 -13.47
C THR A 179 28.96 -7.92 -13.86
N PRO A 180 30.23 -8.22 -13.55
CA PRO A 180 30.91 -9.42 -14.04
C PRO A 180 30.23 -10.73 -13.67
N GLU A 181 29.69 -10.86 -12.45
CA GLU A 181 29.00 -12.05 -11.99
C GLU A 181 27.70 -12.31 -12.76
N LEU A 182 27.00 -11.24 -13.17
CA LEU A 182 25.78 -11.36 -13.97
C LEU A 182 26.10 -11.74 -15.42
N LEU A 183 27.14 -11.11 -16.00
CA LEU A 183 27.61 -11.44 -17.35
C LEU A 183 28.13 -12.88 -17.43
N ALA A 184 28.84 -13.35 -16.40
CA ALA A 184 29.32 -14.73 -16.31
C ALA A 184 28.17 -15.75 -16.17
N LEU A 185 27.08 -15.38 -15.49
CA LEU A 185 25.90 -16.24 -15.35
C LEU A 185 25.08 -16.36 -16.63
N LEU A 186 25.01 -15.29 -17.42
CA LEU A 186 24.09 -15.16 -18.55
C LEU A 186 24.13 -16.32 -19.57
N PRO A 187 25.30 -16.86 -19.98
CA PRO A 187 25.37 -18.00 -20.91
C PRO A 187 24.76 -19.30 -20.37
N HIS A 188 24.56 -19.40 -19.05
CA HIS A 188 24.00 -20.57 -18.39
C HIS A 188 22.49 -20.49 -18.19
N ILE A 189 21.86 -19.34 -18.50
CA ILE A 189 20.40 -19.17 -18.45
C ILE A 189 19.81 -19.49 -19.82
N ASP A 190 18.87 -20.43 -19.85
CA ASP A 190 18.17 -20.85 -21.07
C ASP A 190 17.69 -19.63 -21.89
N PRO A 191 18.11 -19.47 -23.17
CA PRO A 191 17.71 -18.35 -24.04
C PRO A 191 16.21 -18.20 -24.24
N ALA A 192 15.42 -19.27 -24.05
CA ALA A 192 13.97 -19.23 -24.18
C ALA A 192 13.28 -18.55 -22.98
N LEU A 193 13.94 -18.44 -21.83
CA LEU A 193 13.34 -17.83 -20.65
C LEU A 193 13.21 -16.31 -20.84
N PRO A 194 12.02 -15.74 -20.57
CA PRO A 194 11.87 -14.30 -20.47
C PRO A 194 12.88 -13.71 -19.49
N THR A 195 13.56 -12.66 -19.94
CA THR A 195 14.57 -11.96 -19.14
C THR A 195 14.19 -10.49 -19.06
N ILE A 196 14.12 -9.97 -17.86
CA ILE A 196 13.88 -8.56 -17.56
C ILE A 196 15.17 -8.00 -16.94
N VAL A 197 15.54 -6.78 -17.30
CA VAL A 197 16.76 -6.11 -16.82
C VAL A 197 16.39 -4.74 -16.29
N LEU A 198 16.42 -4.61 -14.96
CA LEU A 198 16.29 -3.33 -14.27
C LEU A 198 17.67 -2.68 -14.15
N THR A 199 17.87 -1.55 -14.84
CA THR A 199 19.18 -0.89 -14.93
C THR A 199 19.10 0.62 -15.12
N SER A 200 20.20 1.35 -14.89
CA SER A 200 20.24 2.81 -15.09
C SER A 200 20.21 3.24 -16.56
N HIS A 201 20.48 2.31 -17.48
CA HIS A 201 20.47 2.59 -18.92
C HIS A 201 19.07 2.90 -19.44
N ALA A 202 18.92 4.05 -20.09
CA ALA A 202 17.68 4.43 -20.76
C ALA A 202 17.45 3.68 -22.08
N GLN A 203 18.52 3.14 -22.67
CA GLN A 203 18.50 2.51 -24.00
C GLN A 203 19.16 1.14 -23.97
N PRO A 204 18.62 0.13 -24.69
CA PRO A 204 19.18 -1.23 -24.72
C PRO A 204 20.65 -1.27 -25.17
N LEU A 205 21.00 -0.44 -26.16
CA LEU A 205 22.33 -0.43 -26.77
C LEU A 205 23.46 -0.02 -25.80
N GLY A 206 23.13 0.71 -24.73
CA GLY A 206 24.09 1.12 -23.71
C GLY A 206 24.37 0.04 -22.65
N CYS A 207 23.51 -0.97 -22.53
CA CYS A 207 23.59 -1.99 -21.49
C CYS A 207 24.24 -3.28 -22.02
N GLU A 208 25.45 -3.58 -21.57
CA GLU A 208 26.19 -4.77 -22.03
C GLU A 208 25.45 -6.09 -21.75
N LEU A 209 24.79 -6.22 -20.60
CA LEU A 209 23.97 -7.39 -20.29
C LEU A 209 22.85 -7.59 -21.33
N ILE A 210 22.18 -6.52 -21.76
CA ILE A 210 21.15 -6.59 -22.81
C ILE A 210 21.78 -6.85 -24.18
N ARG A 211 22.97 -6.31 -24.48
CA ARG A 211 23.67 -6.64 -25.73
C ARG A 211 23.99 -8.13 -25.84
N GLN A 212 24.29 -8.79 -24.72
CA GLN A 212 24.51 -10.24 -24.67
C GLN A 212 23.20 -11.05 -24.59
N ARG A 213 22.07 -10.40 -24.27
CA ARG A 213 20.72 -10.97 -24.27
C ARG A 213 19.73 -10.05 -25.00
N PRO A 214 19.77 -9.97 -26.35
CA PRO A 214 18.99 -8.97 -27.10
C PRO A 214 17.46 -9.10 -26.96
N THR A 215 16.98 -10.26 -26.51
CA THR A 215 15.56 -10.52 -26.21
C THR A 215 15.12 -10.04 -24.83
N ALA A 216 16.04 -9.48 -24.03
CA ALA A 216 15.74 -8.99 -22.70
C ALA A 216 14.87 -7.73 -22.75
N ILE A 217 13.88 -7.68 -21.86
CA ILE A 217 13.03 -6.52 -21.63
C ILE A 217 13.79 -5.54 -20.74
N LEU A 218 13.96 -4.31 -21.20
CA LEU A 218 14.60 -3.25 -20.45
C LEU A 218 13.59 -2.57 -19.52
N LEU A 219 13.93 -2.44 -18.23
CA LEU A 219 13.27 -1.55 -17.29
C LEU A 219 14.24 -0.42 -16.89
N PRO A 220 14.15 0.76 -17.54
CA PRO A 220 15.00 1.89 -17.24
C PRO A 220 14.74 2.43 -15.83
N ALA A 221 15.83 2.64 -15.09
CA ALA A 221 15.85 3.16 -13.74
C ALA A 221 16.99 4.19 -13.59
N PRO A 222 17.09 5.21 -14.47
CA PRO A 222 18.16 6.20 -14.41
C PRO A 222 18.03 7.07 -13.16
N ILE A 223 19.16 7.54 -12.66
CA ILE A 223 19.21 8.61 -11.65
C ILE A 223 19.50 9.93 -12.37
N HIS A 224 18.84 11.00 -11.93
CA HIS A 224 18.97 12.34 -12.50
C HIS A 224 20.40 12.90 -12.38
N GLU A 225 21.13 12.48 -11.35
CA GLU A 225 22.50 12.87 -11.08
C GLU A 225 23.26 11.68 -10.45
N PRO A 226 24.54 11.43 -10.80
CA PRO A 226 25.35 10.41 -10.15
C PRO A 226 25.61 10.72 -8.67
N GLU A 227 25.56 9.70 -7.81
CA GLU A 227 25.82 9.82 -6.37
C GLU A 227 27.21 10.40 -6.05
N THR A 228 28.19 10.20 -6.94
CA THR A 228 29.52 10.85 -6.83
C THR A 228 29.44 12.36 -6.93
N VAL A 229 28.51 12.89 -7.71
CA VAL A 229 28.28 14.32 -7.85
C VAL A 229 27.44 14.81 -6.66
N SER A 230 26.37 14.10 -6.32
CA SER A 230 25.46 14.50 -5.24
C SER A 230 26.10 14.44 -3.85
N PHE A 231 26.96 13.44 -3.59
CA PHE A 231 27.48 13.13 -2.25
C PHE A 231 29.01 13.02 -2.18
N GLY A 232 29.73 13.16 -3.29
CA GLY A 232 31.19 12.98 -3.34
C GLY A 232 31.66 11.51 -3.27
N VAL A 233 30.73 10.55 -3.22
CA VAL A 233 31.02 9.12 -3.09
C VAL A 233 30.11 8.28 -3.98
N SER A 234 30.63 7.19 -4.56
CA SER A 234 29.85 6.25 -5.39
C SER A 234 29.01 5.26 -4.55
N ALA A 235 28.50 5.69 -3.39
CA ALA A 235 27.77 4.81 -2.49
C ALA A 235 26.32 4.63 -3.00
N PRO A 236 25.88 3.41 -3.37
CA PRO A 236 24.52 3.17 -3.84
C PRO A 236 23.50 3.56 -2.78
N THR A 237 22.75 4.62 -3.08
CA THR A 237 21.74 5.28 -2.26
C THR A 237 20.56 5.62 -3.17
N THR A 238 20.64 6.71 -3.92
CA THR A 238 19.64 7.13 -4.91
C THR A 238 19.36 6.05 -5.97
N SER A 239 20.40 5.37 -6.44
CA SER A 239 20.29 4.26 -7.39
C SER A 239 19.49 3.08 -6.83
N THR A 240 19.67 2.78 -5.53
CA THR A 240 18.94 1.70 -4.87
C THR A 240 17.49 2.08 -4.57
N THR A 241 17.22 3.35 -4.24
CA THR A 241 15.87 3.87 -4.01
C THR A 241 15.03 3.81 -5.28
N VAL A 242 15.59 4.26 -6.41
CA VAL A 242 14.93 4.20 -7.72
C VAL A 242 14.65 2.75 -8.16
N ALA A 243 15.62 1.84 -7.99
CA ALA A 243 15.43 0.43 -8.32
C ALA A 243 14.36 -0.25 -7.45
N LEU A 244 14.33 0.06 -6.15
CA LEU A 244 13.34 -0.46 -5.23
C LEU A 244 11.93 0.03 -5.58
N ALA A 245 11.76 1.34 -5.79
CA ALA A 245 10.46 1.94 -6.10
C ALA A 245 9.89 1.40 -7.41
N LEU A 246 10.72 1.25 -8.45
CA LEU A 246 10.29 0.67 -9.72
C LEU A 246 9.92 -0.81 -9.58
N GLY A 247 10.69 -1.59 -8.82
CA GLY A 247 10.36 -2.98 -8.54
C GLY A 247 9.07 -3.14 -7.74
N ASP A 248 8.81 -2.25 -6.78
CA ASP A 248 7.55 -2.23 -6.01
C ASP A 248 6.37 -1.86 -6.93
N ALA A 249 6.54 -0.89 -7.83
CA ALA A 249 5.52 -0.55 -8.82
C ALA A 249 5.20 -1.74 -9.73
N LEU A 250 6.22 -2.44 -10.22
CA LEU A 250 6.04 -3.66 -11.02
C LEU A 250 5.27 -4.73 -10.23
N ALA A 251 5.63 -4.98 -8.97
CA ALA A 251 4.95 -5.97 -8.14
C ALA A 251 3.48 -5.64 -7.90
N VAL A 252 3.15 -4.37 -7.62
CA VAL A 252 1.77 -3.92 -7.42
C VAL A 252 0.95 -4.08 -8.70
N VAL A 253 1.46 -3.61 -9.84
CA VAL A 253 0.72 -3.66 -11.11
C VAL A 253 0.50 -5.10 -11.56
N VAL A 254 1.52 -5.96 -11.47
CA VAL A 254 1.35 -7.39 -11.79
C VAL A 254 0.31 -8.05 -10.88
N SER A 255 0.32 -7.73 -9.58
CA SER A 255 -0.68 -8.25 -8.63
C SER A 255 -2.10 -7.80 -8.98
N GLN A 256 -2.27 -6.55 -9.45
CA GLN A 256 -3.55 -6.03 -9.92
C GLN A 256 -4.08 -6.78 -11.15
N GLU A 257 -3.20 -7.21 -12.06
CA GLU A 257 -3.62 -8.01 -13.22
C GLU A 257 -3.93 -9.47 -12.87
N LEU A 258 -3.20 -10.06 -11.93
CA LEU A 258 -3.42 -11.46 -11.52
C LEU A 258 -4.61 -11.65 -10.59
N HIS A 259 -4.99 -10.61 -9.85
CA HIS A 259 -5.91 -10.75 -8.74
C HIS A 259 -7.00 -9.68 -8.74
N PRO A 260 -8.27 -10.05 -8.50
CA PRO A 260 -9.36 -9.08 -8.42
C PRO A 260 -9.22 -8.10 -7.25
N SER A 261 -8.44 -8.46 -6.21
CA SER A 261 -8.14 -7.59 -5.09
C SER A 261 -6.77 -7.91 -4.49
N VAL A 262 -5.82 -7.00 -4.71
CA VAL A 262 -4.46 -7.06 -4.13
C VAL A 262 -4.52 -7.09 -2.59
N SER A 263 -5.40 -6.29 -1.99
CA SER A 263 -5.61 -6.27 -0.53
C SER A 263 -6.03 -7.63 0.02
N SER A 264 -6.92 -8.34 -0.68
CA SER A 264 -7.38 -9.67 -0.25
C SER A 264 -6.26 -10.70 -0.28
N VAL A 265 -5.41 -10.66 -1.31
CA VAL A 265 -4.23 -11.54 -1.44
C VAL A 265 -3.21 -11.22 -0.38
N PHE A 266 -2.97 -9.93 -0.13
CA PHE A 266 -2.08 -9.48 0.92
C PHE A 266 -2.55 -9.99 2.29
N SER A 267 -3.84 -9.89 2.63
CA SER A 267 -4.35 -10.42 3.91
C SER A 267 -4.13 -11.93 4.05
N GLN A 268 -4.38 -12.72 3.00
CA GLN A 268 -4.18 -14.17 3.02
C GLN A 268 -2.71 -14.56 3.29
N ASN A 269 -1.76 -13.79 2.76
CA ASN A 269 -0.34 -14.06 2.89
C ASN A 269 0.27 -13.57 4.23
N HIS A 270 -0.50 -12.92 5.10
CA HIS A 270 -0.03 -12.41 6.40
C HIS A 270 -0.90 -12.88 7.58
N PRO A 271 -0.99 -14.19 7.85
CA PRO A 271 -1.88 -14.75 8.89
C PRO A 271 -1.52 -14.34 10.33
N GLY A 272 -0.31 -13.84 10.59
CA GLY A 272 0.17 -13.47 11.93
C GLY A 272 0.50 -11.99 12.16
N GLY A 273 0.29 -11.12 11.15
CA GLY A 273 0.64 -9.70 11.24
C GLY A 273 -0.55 -8.80 11.55
N ALA A 274 -0.31 -7.67 12.23
CA ALA A 274 -1.32 -6.62 12.44
C ALA A 274 -1.97 -6.16 11.12
N ILE A 275 -1.18 -6.15 10.03
CA ILE A 275 -1.62 -5.75 8.69
C ILE A 275 -2.56 -6.80 8.05
N GLY A 276 -2.40 -8.10 8.37
CA GLY A 276 -3.33 -9.14 7.92
C GLY A 276 -4.65 -9.13 8.70
N ALA A 277 -4.60 -8.77 9.98
CA ALA A 277 -5.76 -8.60 10.85
C ALA A 277 -6.65 -7.42 10.45
N SER A 278 -6.06 -6.33 9.94
CA SER A 278 -6.79 -5.13 9.47
C SER A 278 -7.58 -5.34 8.18
N PHE A 279 -7.39 -6.45 7.45
CA PHE A 279 -8.05 -6.68 6.16
C PHE A 279 -8.69 -8.07 6.04
N SER A 280 -9.19 -8.61 7.15
CA SER A 280 -10.20 -9.68 7.07
C SER A 280 -11.39 -9.14 6.29
N LYS A 281 -11.81 -9.81 5.21
CA LYS A 281 -13.03 -9.45 4.48
C LYS A 281 -14.14 -9.21 5.52
N PRO A 282 -14.78 -8.03 5.54
CA PRO A 282 -15.85 -7.79 6.48
C PRO A 282 -16.87 -8.91 6.30
N SER A 283 -17.12 -9.64 7.39
CA SER A 283 -18.06 -10.77 7.41
C SER A 283 -19.27 -10.45 8.26
N LYS A 284 -19.18 -9.39 9.07
CA LYS A 284 -20.17 -8.93 10.03
C LYS A 284 -20.54 -7.47 9.77
N ILE A 285 -21.76 -7.11 10.12
CA ILE A 285 -22.30 -5.75 9.95
C ILE A 285 -21.47 -4.69 10.69
N GLY A 286 -20.96 -5.01 11.88
CA GLY A 286 -20.07 -4.13 12.64
C GLY A 286 -18.81 -3.70 11.89
N HIS A 287 -18.32 -4.51 10.94
CA HIS A 287 -17.15 -4.15 10.14
C HIS A 287 -17.47 -3.18 8.98
N LEU A 288 -18.75 -3.00 8.64
CA LEU A 288 -19.22 -2.05 7.63
C LEU A 288 -19.74 -0.73 8.23
N ALA A 289 -20.00 -0.73 9.54
CA ALA A 289 -20.61 0.39 10.24
C ALA A 289 -19.64 1.59 10.30
N VAL A 290 -20.15 2.79 10.02
CA VAL A 290 -19.46 4.04 10.31
C VAL A 290 -19.70 4.36 11.78
N PRO A 291 -18.67 4.49 12.63
CA PRO A 291 -18.85 4.82 14.04
C PRO A 291 -19.62 6.14 14.20
N LEU A 292 -20.66 6.14 15.05
CA LEU A 292 -21.55 7.31 15.19
C LEU A 292 -20.78 8.55 15.69
N CYS A 293 -19.72 8.34 16.48
CA CYS A 293 -18.84 9.41 16.99
C CYS A 293 -17.95 10.05 15.91
N GLU A 294 -17.72 9.37 14.78
CA GLU A 294 -16.91 9.86 13.66
C GLU A 294 -17.73 10.68 12.67
N ILE A 295 -19.07 10.69 12.81
CA ILE A 295 -19.95 11.44 11.90
C ILE A 295 -19.96 12.92 12.29
N PRO A 296 -19.55 13.83 11.39
CA PRO A 296 -19.50 15.26 11.66
C PRO A 296 -20.89 15.83 11.92
N VAL A 297 -20.96 16.79 12.85
CA VAL A 297 -22.17 17.56 13.16
C VAL A 297 -22.17 18.83 12.32
N CYS A 298 -23.12 18.96 11.40
CA CYS A 298 -23.32 20.18 10.63
C CYS A 298 -23.96 21.28 11.50
N ALA A 299 -24.96 20.92 12.31
CA ALA A 299 -25.64 21.83 13.21
C ALA A 299 -26.27 21.10 14.40
N THR A 300 -26.44 21.79 15.52
CA THR A 300 -27.10 21.27 16.74
C THR A 300 -28.60 21.55 16.79
N SER A 301 -29.10 22.42 15.90
CA SER A 301 -30.53 22.68 15.66
C SER A 301 -30.86 22.44 14.19
N LEU A 302 -32.12 22.09 13.90
CA LEU A 302 -32.65 21.97 12.54
C LEU A 302 -33.03 23.33 11.94
N ASP A 303 -33.20 24.35 12.79
CA ASP A 303 -33.68 25.67 12.37
C ASP A 303 -32.71 26.36 11.42
N GLY A 304 -33.15 26.56 10.17
CA GLY A 304 -32.45 27.38 9.18
C GLY A 304 -31.23 26.71 8.52
N VAL A 305 -30.98 25.43 8.76
CA VAL A 305 -29.87 24.70 8.12
C VAL A 305 -30.21 24.42 6.67
N LEU A 306 -29.38 24.91 5.74
CA LEU A 306 -29.59 24.67 4.31
C LEU A 306 -29.05 23.31 3.86
N CYS A 307 -29.68 22.71 2.85
CA CYS A 307 -29.18 21.47 2.25
C CYS A 307 -27.75 21.62 1.68
N ALA A 308 -27.38 22.80 1.18
CA ALA A 308 -26.03 23.10 0.72
C ALA A 308 -24.96 22.97 1.83
N GLU A 309 -25.29 23.33 3.07
CA GLU A 309 -24.37 23.22 4.22
C GLU A 309 -24.13 21.75 4.59
N ILE A 310 -25.19 20.95 4.56
CA ILE A 310 -25.13 19.50 4.79
C ILE A 310 -24.36 18.81 3.65
N LEU A 311 -24.59 19.21 2.39
CA LEU A 311 -23.81 18.70 1.25
C LEU A 311 -22.32 18.99 1.41
N LYS A 312 -21.97 20.22 1.77
CA LYS A 312 -20.58 20.61 1.99
C LYS A 312 -19.94 19.78 3.11
N THR A 313 -20.62 19.67 4.24
CA THR A 313 -20.16 18.86 5.39
C THR A 313 -20.01 17.39 5.00
N GLY A 314 -20.94 16.85 4.20
CA GLY A 314 -20.89 15.48 3.70
C GLY A 314 -19.74 15.25 2.72
N TYR A 315 -19.43 16.23 1.87
CA TYR A 315 -18.28 16.17 0.98
C TYR A 315 -16.94 16.17 1.73
N GLU A 316 -16.86 16.93 2.83
CA GLU A 316 -15.68 16.98 3.70
C GLU A 316 -15.58 15.76 4.64
N SER A 317 -16.67 15.01 4.82
CA SER A 317 -16.76 13.81 5.66
C SER A 317 -16.17 12.59 4.94
N PRO A 318 -15.19 11.86 5.53
CA PRO A 318 -14.65 10.64 4.94
C PRO A 318 -15.70 9.56 4.66
N SER A 319 -16.77 9.53 5.47
CA SER A 319 -17.86 8.57 5.34
C SER A 319 -19.00 9.07 4.45
N GLY A 320 -19.06 10.37 4.16
CA GLY A 320 -20.18 11.03 3.50
C GLY A 320 -21.42 11.24 4.39
N TRP A 321 -21.43 10.74 5.63
CA TRP A 321 -22.53 10.94 6.57
C TRP A 321 -22.44 12.29 7.25
N VAL A 322 -23.59 12.85 7.60
CA VAL A 322 -23.70 14.11 8.34
C VAL A 322 -24.78 14.00 9.40
N ARG A 323 -24.49 14.54 10.60
CA ARG A 323 -25.45 14.65 11.69
C ARG A 323 -25.99 16.08 11.80
N VAL A 324 -27.30 16.20 11.95
CA VAL A 324 -28.01 17.46 12.16
C VAL A 324 -28.94 17.27 13.35
N SER A 325 -28.61 17.88 14.48
CA SER A 325 -29.25 17.61 15.76
C SER A 325 -29.27 16.09 16.05
N ASP A 326 -30.44 15.49 16.30
CA ASP A 326 -30.62 14.05 16.50
C ASP A 326 -30.90 13.25 15.20
N SER A 327 -30.85 13.90 14.04
CA SER A 327 -31.11 13.28 12.74
C SER A 327 -29.83 13.04 11.93
N LEU A 328 -29.91 12.14 10.94
CA LEU A 328 -28.81 11.83 10.03
C LEU A 328 -29.19 12.10 8.57
N ALA A 329 -28.26 12.69 7.83
CA ALA A 329 -28.24 12.67 6.38
C ALA A 329 -27.24 11.61 5.92
N SER A 330 -27.72 10.61 5.18
CA SER A 330 -26.89 9.54 4.65
C SER A 330 -26.22 9.94 3.33
N PRO A 331 -25.09 9.31 2.95
CA PRO A 331 -24.39 9.62 1.70
C PRO A 331 -25.29 9.47 0.47
N GLY A 332 -26.14 8.44 0.44
CA GLY A 332 -27.10 8.22 -0.64
C GLY A 332 -28.13 9.34 -0.77
N ARG A 333 -28.62 9.89 0.35
CA ARG A 333 -29.58 11.01 0.37
C ARG A 333 -28.91 12.32 -0.06
N ILE A 334 -27.71 12.61 0.44
CA ILE A 334 -26.94 13.80 0.06
C ILE A 334 -26.63 13.82 -1.45
N ARG A 335 -26.29 12.68 -2.04
CA ARG A 335 -26.02 12.56 -3.49
C ARG A 335 -27.23 12.76 -4.39
N ARG A 336 -28.45 12.68 -3.84
CA ARG A 336 -29.71 12.84 -4.61
C ARG A 336 -30.24 14.28 -4.61
N LEU A 337 -29.66 15.17 -3.81
CA LEU A 337 -30.06 16.57 -3.80
C LEU A 337 -29.96 17.18 -5.19
N ASP A 338 -31.04 17.78 -5.65
CA ASP A 338 -31.02 18.58 -6.87
C ASP A 338 -30.61 20.04 -6.59
N ALA A 339 -30.31 20.78 -7.65
CA ALA A 339 -29.84 22.17 -7.53
C ALA A 339 -30.87 23.12 -6.89
N ALA A 340 -32.17 22.83 -6.99
CA ALA A 340 -33.23 23.64 -6.38
C ALA A 340 -33.36 23.37 -4.88
N GLU A 341 -33.08 22.14 -4.44
CA GLU A 341 -33.11 21.72 -3.05
C GLU A 341 -31.94 22.29 -2.24
N LEU A 342 -30.79 22.58 -2.86
CA LEU A 342 -29.61 23.13 -2.17
C LEU A 342 -29.90 24.43 -1.39
N THR A 343 -30.82 25.27 -1.89
CA THR A 343 -31.20 26.53 -1.26
C THR A 343 -32.35 26.41 -0.26
N ARG A 344 -32.92 25.21 -0.07
CA ARG A 344 -34.02 24.97 0.86
C ARG A 344 -33.49 24.59 2.24
N ALA A 345 -34.30 24.83 3.26
CA ALA A 345 -34.01 24.31 4.59
C ALA A 345 -34.13 22.79 4.59
N ALA A 346 -33.24 22.12 5.31
CA ALA A 346 -33.19 20.65 5.39
C ALA A 346 -34.48 20.04 5.95
N SER A 347 -35.19 20.78 6.81
CA SER A 347 -36.51 20.41 7.34
C SER A 347 -37.62 20.38 6.28
N ASP A 348 -37.43 21.09 5.17
CA ASP A 348 -38.46 21.25 4.13
C ASP A 348 -38.32 20.23 2.99
N VAL A 349 -37.21 19.48 2.97
CA VAL A 349 -36.95 18.43 1.98
C VAL A 349 -37.38 17.09 2.56
N ALA A 350 -38.47 16.54 2.02
CA ALA A 350 -39.00 15.25 2.45
C ALA A 350 -37.96 14.14 2.28
N ASP A 351 -37.90 13.22 3.23
CA ASP A 351 -36.97 12.09 3.21
C ASP A 351 -35.49 12.49 3.07
N PHE A 352 -35.10 13.69 3.46
CA PHE A 352 -33.69 14.09 3.41
C PHE A 352 -32.93 13.71 4.69
N LEU A 353 -33.52 14.01 5.84
CA LEU A 353 -33.01 13.67 7.17
C LEU A 353 -33.79 12.48 7.74
N VAL A 354 -33.09 11.57 8.39
CA VAL A 354 -33.65 10.40 9.05
C VAL A 354 -33.56 10.58 10.55
N GLU A 355 -34.72 10.70 11.20
CA GLU A 355 -34.81 10.81 12.65
C GLU A 355 -34.39 9.51 13.34
N ARG A 356 -33.91 9.61 14.58
CA ARG A 356 -33.47 8.45 15.37
C ARG A 356 -34.57 7.40 15.60
N SER A 357 -35.83 7.81 15.60
CA SER A 357 -37.02 6.95 15.72
C SER A 357 -37.21 6.04 14.49
N GLU A 358 -36.65 6.41 13.34
CA GLU A 358 -36.76 5.69 12.07
C GLU A 358 -35.58 4.75 11.80
N TRP A 359 -34.56 4.76 12.67
CA TRP A 359 -33.39 3.90 12.49
C TRP A 359 -33.76 2.44 12.78
N ILE A 360 -33.26 1.54 11.94
CA ILE A 360 -33.51 0.11 12.08
C ILE A 360 -32.32 -0.53 12.80
N SER A 361 -32.56 -1.07 13.99
CA SER A 361 -31.52 -1.71 14.81
C SER A 361 -31.07 -3.04 14.21
N ILE A 362 -29.75 -3.24 14.13
CA ILE A 362 -29.12 -4.49 13.70
C ILE A 362 -27.92 -4.83 14.59
N ASP A 363 -27.78 -6.09 14.99
CA ASP A 363 -26.69 -6.52 15.85
C ASP A 363 -25.34 -6.49 15.11
N THR A 364 -24.31 -5.92 15.75
CA THR A 364 -22.94 -5.78 15.19
C THR A 364 -22.33 -7.11 14.73
N HIS A 365 -22.70 -8.23 15.34
CA HIS A 365 -22.20 -9.55 15.01
C HIS A 365 -23.00 -10.27 13.92
N THR A 366 -24.09 -9.67 13.42
CA THR A 366 -24.88 -10.19 12.30
C THR A 366 -24.00 -10.36 11.06
N ARG A 367 -24.08 -11.52 10.40
CA ARG A 367 -23.34 -11.75 9.15
C ARG A 367 -23.92 -10.92 8.01
N ILE A 368 -23.06 -10.36 7.15
CA ILE A 368 -23.49 -9.53 6.00
C ILE A 368 -24.43 -10.30 5.07
N SER A 369 -24.15 -11.58 4.80
CA SER A 369 -25.01 -12.43 3.97
C SER A 369 -26.41 -12.63 4.55
N GLN A 370 -26.52 -12.69 5.88
CA GLN A 370 -27.78 -12.84 6.59
C GLN A 370 -28.58 -11.53 6.56
N ALA A 371 -27.91 -10.41 6.83
CA ALA A 371 -28.50 -9.09 6.77
C ALA A 371 -29.01 -8.75 5.35
N ALA A 372 -28.25 -9.05 4.31
CA ALA A 372 -28.69 -8.86 2.93
C ALA A 372 -29.93 -9.71 2.58
N GLY A 373 -30.02 -10.93 3.14
CA GLY A 373 -31.22 -11.76 3.01
C GLY A 373 -32.47 -11.07 3.59
N TRP A 374 -32.35 -10.46 4.76
CA TRP A 374 -33.43 -9.69 5.39
C TRP A 374 -33.80 -8.44 4.59
N ILE A 375 -32.83 -7.73 4.05
CA ILE A 375 -33.08 -6.51 3.26
C ILE A 375 -33.76 -6.86 1.92
N ARG A 376 -33.41 -7.99 1.31
CA ARG A 376 -34.00 -8.44 0.02
C ARG A 376 -35.38 -9.07 0.17
N ASP A 377 -35.71 -9.61 1.34
CA ASP A 377 -36.99 -10.28 1.58
C ASP A 377 -37.92 -9.42 2.44
N PRO A 378 -38.92 -8.75 1.84
CA PRO A 378 -39.86 -7.88 2.55
C PRO A 378 -40.78 -8.64 3.52
N PHE A 379 -40.74 -9.98 3.56
CA PHE A 379 -41.55 -10.82 4.45
C PHE A 379 -40.76 -11.49 5.58
N MET A 380 -39.43 -11.33 5.64
CA MET A 380 -38.61 -11.85 6.75
C MET A 380 -38.54 -10.83 7.90
N SER A 381 -39.43 -11.00 8.88
CA SER A 381 -39.35 -10.28 10.16
C SER A 381 -38.10 -10.69 10.94
N LEU A 382 -37.35 -9.70 11.46
CA LEU A 382 -36.30 -9.94 12.46
C LEU A 382 -36.89 -10.66 13.68
N PRO A 383 -36.15 -11.55 14.36
CA PRO A 383 -36.63 -12.13 15.61
C PRO A 383 -36.80 -11.03 16.66
N GLY A 384 -38.05 -10.66 16.98
CA GLY A 384 -38.40 -9.75 18.07
C GLY A 384 -38.82 -8.32 17.70
N TYR A 385 -38.88 -7.97 16.40
CA TYR A 385 -39.42 -6.69 15.92
C TYR A 385 -40.41 -6.96 14.77
N GLY A 386 -41.47 -6.16 14.65
CA GLY A 386 -42.61 -6.38 13.74
C GLY A 386 -42.28 -6.35 12.25
N GLU A 387 -43.31 -6.21 11.41
CA GLU A 387 -43.17 -6.05 9.95
C GLU A 387 -42.49 -4.70 9.64
N THR A 388 -41.15 -4.69 9.59
CA THR A 388 -40.37 -3.52 9.16
C THR A 388 -40.02 -3.68 7.68
N ILE A 389 -40.56 -2.82 6.83
CA ILE A 389 -40.24 -2.81 5.39
C ILE A 389 -38.89 -2.11 5.20
N TYR A 390 -37.92 -2.82 4.64
CA TYR A 390 -36.61 -2.27 4.30
C TYR A 390 -36.65 -1.60 2.93
N ASN A 391 -36.07 -0.41 2.83
CA ASN A 391 -35.70 0.19 1.55
C ASN A 391 -34.18 0.38 1.47
N GLU A 392 -33.64 0.58 0.27
CA GLU A 392 -32.20 0.73 0.06
C GLU A 392 -31.59 1.96 0.77
N ASP A 393 -32.43 2.94 1.13
CA ASP A 393 -32.06 4.19 1.79
C ASP A 393 -32.28 4.14 3.32
N SER A 394 -32.60 2.97 3.85
CA SER A 394 -32.86 2.79 5.28
C SER A 394 -31.55 2.92 6.04
N VAL A 395 -31.59 3.65 7.15
CA VAL A 395 -30.47 3.79 8.08
C VAL A 395 -30.51 2.62 9.05
N LEU A 396 -29.49 1.79 8.99
CA LEU A 396 -29.27 0.68 9.92
C LEU A 396 -28.43 1.19 11.09
N ALA A 397 -29.01 1.20 12.29
CA ALA A 397 -28.30 1.47 13.53
C ALA A 397 -27.64 0.18 14.01
N VAL A 398 -26.31 0.15 13.99
CA VAL A 398 -25.52 -1.00 14.41
C VAL A 398 -25.38 -0.98 15.92
N MET A 399 -25.90 -2.02 16.56
CA MET A 399 -26.02 -2.15 18.01
C MET A 399 -24.95 -3.08 18.58
N GLU A 400 -24.34 -2.70 19.69
CA GLU A 400 -23.49 -3.56 20.52
C GLU A 400 -23.83 -3.30 21.99
N ASN A 401 -24.14 -4.36 22.76
CA ASN A 401 -24.52 -4.27 24.17
C ASN A 401 -25.68 -3.31 24.49
N GLY A 402 -26.59 -3.06 23.53
CA GLY A 402 -27.74 -2.17 23.68
C GLY A 402 -27.46 -0.70 23.34
N GLU A 403 -26.25 -0.36 22.93
CA GLU A 403 -25.87 0.98 22.47
C GLU A 403 -25.66 1.02 20.96
N VAL A 404 -25.90 2.18 20.33
CA VAL A 404 -25.60 2.40 18.92
C VAL A 404 -24.10 2.68 18.79
N VAL A 405 -23.36 1.74 18.20
CA VAL A 405 -21.91 1.89 17.96
C VAL A 405 -21.62 2.50 16.60
N GLY A 406 -22.53 2.36 15.63
CA GLY A 406 -22.35 2.93 14.30
C GLY A 406 -23.61 2.89 13.44
N VAL A 407 -23.51 3.42 12.24
CA VAL A 407 -24.60 3.47 11.25
C VAL A 407 -24.13 3.06 9.85
N LEU A 408 -25.09 2.68 9.03
CA LEU A 408 -24.88 2.00 7.76
C LEU A 408 -26.12 2.20 6.88
N GLU A 409 -25.98 2.39 5.57
CA GLU A 409 -27.14 2.36 4.65
C GLU A 409 -27.42 0.92 4.24
N ALA A 410 -28.69 0.53 4.14
CA ALA A 410 -29.09 -0.80 3.69
C ALA A 410 -28.48 -1.19 2.33
N ARG A 411 -28.38 -0.24 1.38
CA ARG A 411 -27.69 -0.45 0.09
C ARG A 411 -26.23 -0.87 0.20
N GLN A 412 -25.52 -0.42 1.24
CA GLN A 412 -24.11 -0.78 1.42
C GLN A 412 -23.96 -2.25 1.83
N VAL A 413 -24.99 -2.84 2.45
CA VAL A 413 -25.05 -4.28 2.74
C VAL A 413 -25.30 -5.06 1.45
N LEU A 414 -26.21 -4.59 0.60
CA LEU A 414 -26.55 -5.24 -0.67
C LEU A 414 -25.39 -5.22 -1.66
N GLY A 415 -24.75 -4.05 -1.83
CA GLY A 415 -23.61 -3.86 -2.74
C GLY A 415 -22.32 -4.55 -2.31
N TRP A 416 -22.28 -5.19 -1.13
CA TRP A 416 -21.13 -6.04 -0.75
C TRP A 416 -21.22 -7.41 -1.42
N LEU A 417 -22.42 -7.95 -1.62
CA LEU A 417 -22.59 -9.32 -2.14
C LEU A 417 -22.58 -9.42 -3.67
N GLU A 418 -22.57 -8.28 -4.35
CA GLU A 418 -22.49 -8.12 -5.81
C GLU A 418 -21.05 -7.81 -6.22
#